data_AF-A0A522IJ16-F1
#
_entry.id   AF-A0A522IJ16-F1
#
_cell.length_a   1.000
_cell.length_b   1.000
_cell.length_c   1.000
_cell.angle_alpha   90.00
_cell.angle_beta   90.00
_cell.angle_gamma   90.00
#
_symmetry.space_group_name_H-M   'P 1'
#
loop_
_entity.id
_entity.type
_entity.pdbx_description
1 polymer ?
#
loop_
_entity_poly.entity_id
_entity_poly.type
_entity_poly.pdbx_seq_one_letter_code
_entity_poly.pdbx_strand_id
1 'polypeptide(L)'
;MHTTRNGQVGLIPSRNQSTAQPASAWLLGYAAFHDALQREETDFGALPPYVKLPVLRRLAGCAFTPSSVLVALNGVRAAYIEVGTSSVAEVVRHYFSSEANNADAANETTDILETLAATFPPAVVPLVARSPCLLSPGRGIFLEGWQRFVTYWARNDETIPLLAVDWPTLYDRLTDNRMTNAGTTTDAPHCDAAWHVAHPPSDF
;
A
#
# COMPACT_ATOMS: atom_id res chain seq x y z
N MET A 1 18.52 -17.36 -64.19
CA MET A 1 19.40 -18.05 -63.22
C MET A 1 19.86 -17.00 -62.22
N HIS A 2 19.23 -16.91 -61.04
CA HIS A 2 19.76 -17.43 -59.76
C HIS A 2 20.97 -16.57 -59.29
N THR A 3 21.01 -15.87 -58.15
CA THR A 3 20.50 -16.18 -56.79
C THR A 3 20.60 -14.96 -55.84
N THR A 4 19.67 -14.94 -54.88
CA THR A 4 19.45 -14.10 -53.68
C THR A 4 20.46 -14.29 -52.52
N ARG A 5 20.71 -13.25 -51.70
CA ARG A 5 20.78 -13.18 -50.20
C ARG A 5 21.71 -12.05 -49.75
N ASN A 6 21.27 -11.03 -49.00
CA ASN A 6 20.80 -10.91 -47.59
C ASN A 6 21.91 -10.76 -46.54
N GLY A 7 21.71 -9.76 -45.68
CA GLY A 7 22.33 -9.59 -44.35
C GLY A 7 23.16 -8.31 -44.26
N GLN A 8 22.97 -7.36 -43.34
CA GLN A 8 22.17 -7.35 -42.12
C GLN A 8 22.16 -5.89 -41.64
N VAL A 9 20.99 -5.25 -41.64
CA VAL A 9 20.80 -3.91 -41.06
C VAL A 9 20.83 -4.07 -39.55
N GLY A 10 21.73 -3.35 -38.88
CA GLY A 10 21.80 -3.29 -37.43
C GLY A 10 20.48 -2.78 -36.85
N LEU A 11 19.71 -3.69 -36.26
CA LEU A 11 18.55 -3.35 -35.45
C LEU A 11 19.04 -2.67 -34.17
N ILE A 12 18.78 -1.37 -34.09
CA ILE A 12 18.78 -0.59 -32.86
C ILE A 12 17.77 -1.26 -31.92
N PRO A 13 18.14 -1.69 -30.70
CA PRO A 13 17.14 -2.12 -29.74
C PRO A 13 16.34 -0.89 -29.30
N SER A 14 15.08 -0.84 -29.76
CA SER A 14 14.06 0.11 -29.31
C SER A 14 13.96 0.10 -27.79
N ARG A 15 14.57 1.11 -27.18
CA ARG A 15 14.26 1.61 -25.85
C ARG A 15 12.85 2.20 -25.95
N ASN A 16 11.83 1.40 -25.63
CA ASN A 16 10.48 1.80 -25.21
C ASN A 16 9.60 0.55 -25.03
N GLN A 17 10.04 -0.36 -24.15
CA GLN A 17 9.07 -1.19 -23.44
C GLN A 17 8.76 -0.45 -22.15
N SER A 18 7.86 0.53 -22.27
CA SER A 18 7.05 0.95 -21.13
C SER A 18 6.09 -0.20 -20.87
N THR A 19 6.58 -1.25 -20.19
CA THR A 19 5.69 -2.15 -19.49
C THR A 19 5.00 -1.27 -18.47
N ALA A 20 3.75 -0.91 -18.74
CA ALA A 20 2.86 -0.36 -17.75
C ALA A 20 2.88 -1.34 -16.57
N GLN A 21 3.76 -1.09 -15.60
CA GLN A 21 3.71 -1.82 -14.36
C GLN A 21 2.34 -1.50 -13.79
N PRO A 22 1.53 -2.51 -13.48
CA PRO A 22 0.25 -2.24 -12.86
C PRO A 22 0.54 -1.42 -11.61
N ALA A 23 -0.32 -0.45 -11.31
CA ALA A 23 -0.24 0.36 -10.09
C ALA A 23 -0.26 -0.50 -8.80
N SER A 24 -0.34 -1.83 -8.91
CA SER A 24 -0.14 -2.83 -7.87
C SER A 24 1.32 -3.26 -7.61
N ALA A 25 2.32 -2.69 -8.32
CA ALA A 25 3.74 -3.04 -8.14
C ALA A 25 4.64 -1.88 -7.71
N TRP A 26 4.11 -0.66 -7.57
CA TRP A 26 4.92 0.53 -7.27
C TRP A 26 5.66 0.38 -5.93
N LEU A 27 5.00 -0.22 -4.93
CA LEU A 27 5.57 -0.44 -3.60
C LEU A 27 6.74 -1.43 -3.63
N LEU A 28 6.62 -2.47 -4.47
CA LEU A 28 7.69 -3.44 -4.72
C LEU A 28 8.87 -2.81 -5.49
N GLY A 29 8.62 -1.75 -6.25
CA GLY A 29 9.64 -0.94 -6.93
C GLY A 29 10.24 0.16 -6.05
N TYR A 30 9.71 0.42 -4.85
CA TYR A 30 10.18 1.50 -3.98
C TYR A 30 11.32 1.01 -3.09
N ALA A 31 12.56 1.28 -3.51
CA ALA A 31 13.77 0.79 -2.84
C ALA A 31 13.78 1.08 -1.33
N ALA A 32 13.37 2.28 -0.89
CA ALA A 32 13.35 2.62 0.52
C ALA A 32 12.37 1.77 1.35
N PHE A 33 11.28 1.25 0.77
CA PHE A 33 10.38 0.32 1.44
C PHE A 33 11.04 -1.05 1.62
N HIS A 34 11.66 -1.56 0.56
CA HIS A 34 12.36 -2.84 0.61
C HIS A 34 13.58 -2.78 1.55
N ASP A 35 14.41 -1.76 1.41
CA ASP A 35 15.59 -1.54 2.25
C ASP A 35 15.21 -1.42 3.73
N ALA A 36 14.09 -0.78 4.04
CA ALA A 36 13.60 -0.67 5.40
C ALA A 36 13.17 -2.02 5.99
N LEU A 37 12.59 -2.92 5.18
CA LEU A 37 12.26 -4.28 5.63
C LEU A 37 13.48 -5.21 5.72
N GLN A 38 14.53 -4.95 4.94
CA GLN A 38 15.76 -5.76 4.95
C GLN A 38 16.73 -5.39 6.08
N ARG A 39 16.59 -4.20 6.68
CA ARG A 39 17.36 -3.84 7.88
C ARG A 39 16.87 -4.71 9.03
N GLU A 40 17.78 -5.49 9.61
CA GLU A 40 17.52 -6.50 10.66
C GLU A 40 16.92 -5.92 11.98
N GLU A 41 16.67 -4.61 12.04
CA GLU A 41 16.46 -3.87 13.29
C GLU A 41 15.01 -3.69 13.71
N THR A 42 14.02 -4.06 12.91
CA THR A 42 12.64 -3.64 13.21
C THR A 42 11.65 -4.79 13.23
N ASP A 43 11.59 -5.46 14.38
CA ASP A 43 10.44 -6.27 14.78
C ASP A 43 9.23 -5.35 15.05
N PHE A 44 8.07 -5.74 14.54
CA PHE A 44 6.81 -5.06 14.81
C PHE A 44 6.59 -4.90 16.31
N GLY A 45 6.96 -5.92 17.11
CA GLY A 45 6.89 -5.89 18.57
C GLY A 45 7.68 -4.75 19.22
N ALA A 46 8.76 -4.27 18.60
CA ALA A 46 9.60 -3.19 19.11
C ALA A 46 9.07 -1.78 18.76
N LEU A 47 8.12 -1.66 17.82
CA LEU A 47 7.64 -0.36 17.36
C LEU A 47 6.88 0.43 18.45
N PRO A 48 6.91 1.77 18.42
CA PRO A 48 6.09 2.58 19.31
C PRO A 48 4.59 2.31 19.15
N PRO A 49 3.77 2.45 20.22
CA PRO A 49 2.34 2.17 20.15
C PRO A 49 1.61 2.93 19.03
N TYR A 50 1.91 4.21 18.83
CA TYR A 50 1.25 5.04 17.81
C TYR A 50 1.52 4.54 16.37
N VAL A 51 2.66 3.89 16.13
CA VAL A 51 3.02 3.29 14.85
C VAL A 51 2.25 1.99 14.62
N LYS A 52 2.04 1.20 15.68
CA LYS A 52 1.34 -0.09 15.62
C LYS A 52 -0.17 0.05 15.43
N LEU A 53 -0.76 1.13 15.95
CA LEU A 53 -2.21 1.33 16.01
C LEU A 53 -2.95 1.09 14.68
N PRO A 54 -2.47 1.58 13.52
CA PRO A 54 -3.12 1.30 12.25
C PRO A 54 -3.25 -0.21 11.96
N VAL A 55 -2.16 -0.97 12.12
CA VAL A 55 -2.18 -2.42 11.86
C VAL A 55 -3.11 -3.13 12.83
N LEU A 56 -3.06 -2.76 14.12
CA LEU A 56 -3.93 -3.33 15.13
C LEU A 56 -5.42 -3.03 14.86
N ARG A 57 -5.76 -1.80 14.43
CA ARG A 57 -7.13 -1.43 14.06
C ARG A 57 -7.64 -2.25 12.89
N ARG A 58 -6.80 -2.46 11.87
CA ARG A 58 -7.16 -3.28 10.72
C ARG A 58 -7.38 -4.74 11.12
N LEU A 59 -6.48 -5.29 11.95
CA LEU A 59 -6.61 -6.67 12.44
C LEU A 59 -7.79 -6.85 13.40
N ALA A 60 -8.18 -5.82 14.15
CA ALA A 60 -9.38 -5.85 14.99
C ALA A 60 -10.68 -5.99 14.18
N GLY A 61 -10.68 -5.58 12.90
CA GLY A 61 -11.80 -5.82 11.97
C GLY A 61 -11.87 -7.27 11.46
N CYS A 62 -10.91 -8.12 11.81
CA CYS A 62 -10.86 -9.52 11.42
C CYS A 62 -11.38 -10.41 12.57
N ALA A 63 -11.90 -11.59 12.24
CA ALA A 63 -12.34 -12.59 13.22
C ALA A 63 -11.16 -13.33 13.89
N PHE A 64 -10.08 -12.62 14.23
CA PHE A 64 -8.94 -13.17 14.96
C PHE A 64 -9.06 -12.86 16.45
N THR A 65 -8.60 -13.79 17.29
CA THR A 65 -8.50 -13.51 18.72
C THR A 65 -7.35 -12.53 19.00
N PRO A 66 -7.46 -11.64 20.01
CA PRO A 66 -6.38 -10.72 20.35
C PRO A 66 -5.05 -11.42 20.66
N SER A 67 -5.10 -12.59 21.29
CA SER A 67 -3.91 -13.41 21.57
C SER A 67 -3.26 -13.95 20.29
N SER A 68 -4.05 -14.48 19.34
CA SER A 68 -3.50 -14.94 18.05
C SER A 68 -2.87 -13.80 17.24
N VAL A 69 -3.45 -12.59 17.31
CA VAL A 69 -2.89 -11.41 16.64
C VAL A 69 -1.54 -11.04 17.25
N LEU A 70 -1.43 -10.99 18.58
CA LEU A 70 -0.18 -10.68 19.27
C LEU A 70 0.92 -11.70 18.95
N VAL A 71 0.59 -12.99 18.93
CA VAL A 71 1.53 -14.06 18.58
C VAL A 71 1.98 -13.93 17.12
N ALA A 72 1.04 -13.69 16.20
CA ALA A 72 1.37 -13.55 14.78
C ALA A 72 2.27 -12.35 14.49
N LEU A 73 2.06 -11.22 15.19
CA LEU A 73 2.84 -10.00 15.03
C LEU A 73 4.26 -10.09 15.61
N ASN A 74 4.52 -11.00 16.55
CA ASN A 74 5.82 -11.12 17.21
C ASN A 74 6.87 -11.70 16.25
N GLY A 75 7.89 -10.93 15.88
CA GLY A 75 8.89 -11.34 14.89
C GLY A 75 8.46 -11.11 13.45
N VAL A 76 7.42 -10.30 13.21
CA VAL A 76 7.10 -9.76 11.88
C VAL A 76 7.96 -8.53 11.67
N ARG A 77 8.67 -8.47 10.54
CA ARG A 77 9.45 -7.28 10.21
C ARG A 77 8.51 -6.13 9.87
N ALA A 78 8.72 -4.99 10.50
CA ALA A 78 7.99 -3.78 10.17
C ALA A 78 8.79 -2.54 10.53
N ALA A 79 8.86 -1.57 9.62
CA ALA A 79 9.67 -0.36 9.77
C ALA A 79 8.82 0.89 9.57
N TYR A 80 8.95 1.84 10.49
CA TYR A 80 8.43 3.20 10.30
C TYR A 80 9.40 3.96 9.39
N ILE A 81 8.91 4.46 8.27
CA ILE A 81 9.70 5.21 7.29
C ILE A 81 9.04 6.53 6.94
N GLU A 82 9.85 7.50 6.58
CA GLU A 82 9.41 8.79 6.08
C GLU A 82 9.70 8.85 4.58
N VAL A 83 8.69 9.15 3.77
CA VAL A 83 8.82 9.23 2.32
C VAL A 83 8.36 10.57 1.80
N GLY A 84 8.99 11.05 0.73
CA GLY A 84 8.61 12.32 0.12
C GLY A 84 7.14 12.35 -0.26
N THR A 85 6.41 13.35 0.23
CA THR A 85 4.97 13.51 -0.02
C THR A 85 4.67 13.56 -1.51
N SER A 86 5.50 14.25 -2.28
CA SER A 86 5.38 14.35 -3.74
C SER A 86 5.45 12.99 -4.43
N SER A 87 6.33 12.09 -3.98
CA SER A 87 6.46 10.75 -4.58
C SER A 87 5.19 9.92 -4.39
N VAL A 88 4.56 10.00 -3.23
CA VAL A 88 3.30 9.29 -2.97
C VAL A 88 2.13 9.96 -3.68
N ALA A 89 2.12 11.30 -3.76
CA ALA A 89 1.16 12.05 -4.54
C ALA A 89 1.17 11.70 -6.03
N GLU A 90 2.34 11.52 -6.64
CA GLU A 90 2.47 11.06 -8.02
C GLU A 90 1.86 9.67 -8.24
N VAL A 91 2.14 8.73 -7.34
CA VAL A 91 1.55 7.38 -7.38
C VAL A 91 0.02 7.45 -7.27
N VAL A 92 -0.50 8.30 -6.40
CA VAL A 92 -1.94 8.53 -6.24
C VAL A 92 -2.57 9.05 -7.51
N ARG A 93 -1.98 10.10 -8.11
CA ARG A 93 -2.49 10.63 -9.39
C ARG A 93 -2.46 9.57 -10.48
N HIS A 94 -1.35 8.84 -10.62
CA HIS A 94 -1.23 7.78 -11.63
C HIS A 94 -2.26 6.65 -11.43
N TYR A 95 -2.52 6.25 -10.19
CA TYR A 95 -3.54 5.26 -9.86
C TYR A 95 -4.92 5.67 -10.40
N PHE A 96 -5.36 6.90 -10.09
CA PHE A 96 -6.65 7.40 -10.56
C PHE A 96 -6.69 7.64 -12.08
N SER A 97 -5.60 8.11 -12.69
CA SER A 97 -5.52 8.24 -14.15
C SER A 97 -5.63 6.89 -14.86
N SER A 98 -5.08 5.83 -14.27
CA SER A 98 -5.17 4.47 -14.83
C SER A 98 -6.57 3.86 -14.71
N GLU A 99 -7.36 4.26 -13.70
CA GLU A 99 -8.76 3.86 -13.56
C GLU A 99 -9.69 4.70 -14.47
N ALA A 100 -9.41 5.99 -14.64
CA ALA A 100 -10.20 6.92 -15.44
C ALA A 100 -10.11 6.69 -16.96
N ASN A 101 -9.03 6.08 -17.47
CA ASN A 101 -8.91 5.73 -18.90
C ASN A 101 -9.94 4.69 -19.41
N ASN A 102 -10.84 4.20 -18.54
CA ASN A 102 -12.00 3.39 -18.92
C ASN A 102 -13.33 4.19 -18.96
N ALA A 103 -13.33 5.46 -18.56
CA ALA A 103 -14.51 6.31 -18.57
C ALA A 103 -14.25 7.55 -19.45
N ASP A 104 -14.93 7.62 -20.59
CA ASP A 104 -15.00 8.84 -21.40
C ASP A 104 -15.59 9.98 -20.57
N ALA A 105 -14.73 10.82 -19.98
CA ALA A 105 -15.14 12.04 -19.32
C ALA A 105 -14.16 13.17 -19.68
N ALA A 106 -14.60 13.95 -20.65
CA ALA A 106 -13.99 15.20 -21.03
C ALA A 106 -14.14 16.25 -19.90
N ASN A 107 -13.05 16.99 -19.68
CA ASN A 107 -13.08 18.44 -19.48
C ASN A 107 -13.37 19.04 -18.09
N GLU A 108 -12.74 18.52 -17.03
CA GLU A 108 -12.41 19.32 -15.83
C GLU A 108 -11.07 18.88 -15.26
N THR A 109 -10.05 19.76 -15.33
CA THR A 109 -8.69 19.49 -14.85
C THR A 109 -8.56 19.79 -13.36
N THR A 110 -9.49 19.30 -12.54
CA THR A 110 -9.39 19.43 -11.09
C THR A 110 -8.33 18.42 -10.61
N ASP A 111 -7.32 18.86 -9.86
CA ASP A 111 -6.33 17.92 -9.31
C ASP A 111 -7.06 16.96 -8.37
N ILE A 112 -6.96 15.65 -8.66
CA ILE A 112 -7.62 14.61 -7.87
C ILE A 112 -7.27 14.70 -6.38
N LEU A 113 -6.07 15.18 -6.04
CA LEU A 113 -5.68 15.40 -4.65
C LEU A 113 -6.43 16.56 -3.99
N GLU A 114 -6.74 17.63 -4.72
CA GLU A 114 -7.58 18.73 -4.24
C GLU A 114 -9.01 18.24 -4.02
N THR A 115 -9.54 17.44 -4.95
CA THR A 115 -10.86 16.80 -4.79
C THR A 115 -10.89 15.91 -3.55
N LEU A 116 -9.90 15.03 -3.38
CA LEU A 116 -9.80 14.18 -2.19
C LEU A 116 -9.69 15.02 -0.91
N ALA A 117 -8.91 16.11 -0.93
CA ALA A 117 -8.80 17.03 0.21
C ALA A 117 -10.12 17.71 0.56
N ALA A 118 -10.97 18.01 -0.41
CA ALA A 118 -12.32 18.53 -0.16
C ALA A 118 -13.28 17.46 0.38
N THR A 119 -13.12 16.19 -0.02
CA THR A 119 -13.98 15.08 0.42
C THR A 119 -13.66 14.61 1.84
N PHE A 120 -12.39 14.61 2.22
CA PHE A 120 -11.99 14.16 3.56
C PHE A 120 -12.20 15.27 4.59
N PRO A 121 -12.91 14.99 5.70
CA PRO A 121 -12.96 15.95 6.79
C PRO A 121 -11.54 16.21 7.32
N PRO A 122 -11.20 17.45 7.72
CA PRO A 122 -9.87 17.76 8.24
C PRO A 122 -9.50 16.82 9.39
N ALA A 123 -8.50 15.97 9.21
CA ALA A 123 -7.99 15.17 10.31
C ALA A 123 -7.02 16.00 11.14
N VAL A 124 -7.10 15.87 12.46
CA VAL A 124 -6.04 16.36 13.33
C VAL A 124 -4.93 15.32 13.34
N VAL A 125 -3.90 15.55 12.52
CA VAL A 125 -2.66 14.76 12.56
C VAL A 125 -1.58 15.55 13.32
N PRO A 126 -0.93 14.95 14.33
CA PRO A 126 0.08 15.66 15.11
C PRO A 126 1.30 16.00 14.23
N LEU A 127 2.09 17.01 14.66
CA LEU A 127 3.36 17.35 14.00
C LEU A 127 4.50 16.40 14.44
N VAL A 128 4.39 15.86 15.65
CA VAL A 128 5.33 14.87 16.22
C VAL A 128 4.61 13.54 16.43
N ALA A 129 5.35 12.43 16.43
CA ALA A 129 4.77 11.08 16.56
C ALA A 129 3.62 10.83 15.56
N ARG A 130 3.88 11.19 14.30
CA ARG A 130 2.89 11.15 13.22
C ARG A 130 2.46 9.71 12.97
N SER A 131 1.15 9.44 12.96
CA SER A 131 0.65 8.09 12.69
C SER A 131 0.89 7.72 11.23
N PRO A 132 1.47 6.54 10.95
CA PRO A 132 1.83 6.14 9.60
C PRO A 132 0.61 5.78 8.75
N CYS A 133 0.71 5.97 7.43
CA CYS A 133 -0.20 5.34 6.48
C CYS A 133 0.25 3.89 6.24
N LEU A 134 -0.73 3.00 6.02
CA LEU A 134 -0.48 1.60 5.68
C LEU A 134 -0.66 1.42 4.19
N LEU A 135 0.37 0.96 3.52
CA LEU A 135 0.32 0.71 2.09
C LEU A 135 -0.20 -0.70 1.77
N SER A 136 -0.91 -0.80 0.65
CA SER A 136 -1.40 -2.07 0.11
C SER A 136 -0.26 -2.84 -0.54
N PRO A 137 -0.03 -4.11 -0.17
CA PRO A 137 0.89 -4.99 -0.89
C PRO A 137 0.29 -5.52 -2.21
N GLY A 138 -0.98 -5.22 -2.51
CA GLY A 138 -1.72 -5.75 -3.67
C GLY A 138 -2.24 -4.65 -4.60
N ARG A 139 -3.48 -4.77 -5.07
CA ARG A 139 -4.14 -3.67 -5.79
C ARG A 139 -4.34 -2.48 -4.84
N GLY A 140 -4.38 -1.26 -5.35
CA GLY A 140 -4.57 -0.05 -4.55
C GLY A 140 -3.29 0.54 -3.95
N ILE A 141 -3.46 1.65 -3.22
CA ILE A 141 -2.34 2.39 -2.63
C ILE A 141 -2.29 2.19 -1.13
N PHE A 142 -3.40 2.44 -0.43
CA PHE A 142 -3.47 2.39 1.02
C PHE A 142 -4.43 1.27 1.49
N LEU A 143 -3.99 0.49 2.48
CA LEU A 143 -4.86 -0.34 3.32
C LEU A 143 -5.56 0.50 4.40
N GLU A 144 -4.86 1.53 4.88
CA GLU A 144 -5.38 2.49 5.84
C GLU A 144 -4.60 3.80 5.70
N GLY A 145 -5.25 4.93 5.98
CA GLY A 145 -4.56 6.21 6.13
C GLY A 145 -4.76 7.17 4.96
N TRP A 146 -5.72 6.94 4.05
CA TRP A 146 -6.10 7.92 3.02
C TRP A 146 -6.30 9.33 3.59
N GLN A 147 -7.14 9.46 4.63
CA GLN A 147 -7.39 10.74 5.29
C GLN A 147 -6.09 11.34 5.87
N ARG A 148 -5.20 10.52 6.43
CA ARG A 148 -3.90 10.97 6.96
C ARG A 148 -2.99 11.48 5.84
N PHE A 149 -2.86 10.71 4.76
CA PHE A 149 -2.10 11.10 3.57
C PHE A 149 -2.58 12.45 3.04
N VAL A 150 -3.89 12.59 2.81
CA VAL A 150 -4.49 13.82 2.30
C VAL A 150 -4.25 14.99 3.25
N THR A 151 -4.30 14.76 4.56
CA THR A 151 -4.01 15.80 5.56
C THR A 151 -2.53 16.21 5.54
N TYR A 152 -1.59 15.26 5.46
CA TYR A 152 -0.16 15.58 5.35
C TYR A 152 0.14 16.33 4.06
N TRP A 153 -0.46 15.90 2.95
CA TRP A 153 -0.35 16.58 1.66
C TRP A 153 -0.90 18.00 1.70
N ALA A 154 -2.12 18.19 2.21
CA ALA A 154 -2.77 19.50 2.28
C ALA A 154 -2.05 20.48 3.22
N ARG A 155 -1.33 19.98 4.23
CA ARG A 155 -0.48 20.78 5.12
C ARG A 155 0.89 21.13 4.50
N ASN A 156 1.18 20.64 3.29
CA ASN A 156 2.48 20.74 2.64
C ASN A 156 3.62 20.13 3.48
N ASP A 157 3.36 19.00 4.15
CA ASP A 157 4.43 18.24 4.80
C ASP A 157 5.41 17.74 3.72
N GLU A 158 6.71 17.89 3.96
CA GLU A 158 7.75 17.40 3.04
C GLU A 158 7.73 15.87 2.90
N THR A 159 7.46 15.18 4.01
CA THR A 159 7.35 13.72 4.05
C THR A 159 6.06 13.25 4.68
N ILE A 160 5.62 12.05 4.31
CA ILE A 160 4.58 11.32 5.01
C ILE A 160 5.15 10.09 5.71
N PRO A 161 4.63 9.77 6.91
CA PRO A 161 4.99 8.55 7.59
C PRO A 161 4.30 7.35 6.96
N LEU A 162 5.05 6.30 6.70
CA LEU A 162 4.56 5.00 6.27
C LEU A 162 5.03 3.92 7.23
N LEU A 163 4.24 2.87 7.35
CA LEU A 163 4.68 1.66 8.02
C LEU A 163 4.84 0.57 6.97
N ALA A 164 6.09 0.20 6.73
CA ALA A 164 6.41 -1.01 5.99
C ALA A 164 6.15 -2.20 6.91
N VAL A 165 5.42 -3.20 6.42
CA VAL A 165 5.14 -4.44 7.14
C VAL A 165 5.42 -5.59 6.19
N ASP A 166 6.07 -6.64 6.70
CA ASP A 166 6.19 -7.93 6.02
C ASP A 166 4.82 -8.64 6.08
N TRP A 167 3.93 -8.15 5.22
CA TRP A 167 2.57 -8.63 5.10
C TRP A 167 2.52 -10.15 4.83
N PRO A 168 3.29 -10.72 3.88
CA PRO A 168 3.30 -12.18 3.65
C PRO A 168 3.57 -12.98 4.92
N THR A 169 4.63 -12.62 5.67
CA THR A 169 5.00 -13.33 6.91
C THR A 169 3.90 -13.22 7.97
N LEU A 170 3.29 -12.04 8.12
CA LEU A 170 2.17 -11.84 9.04
C LEU A 170 0.97 -12.72 8.67
N TYR A 171 0.68 -12.85 7.37
CA TYR A 171 -0.47 -13.61 6.87
C TYR A 171 -0.30 -15.11 7.02
N ASP A 172 0.88 -15.63 6.71
CA ASP A 172 1.21 -17.04 6.93
C ASP A 172 0.98 -17.41 8.40
N ARG A 173 1.49 -16.57 9.31
CA ARG A 173 1.35 -16.79 10.75
C ARG A 173 -0.07 -16.65 11.28
N LEU A 174 -0.86 -15.72 10.75
CA LEU A 174 -2.28 -15.60 11.12
C LEU A 174 -3.06 -16.84 10.67
N THR A 175 -2.69 -17.42 9.52
CA THR A 175 -3.32 -18.63 8.97
C THR A 175 -2.90 -19.87 9.75
N ASP A 176 -1.62 -20.02 10.07
CA ASP A 176 -1.10 -21.13 10.87
C ASP A 176 -1.69 -21.13 12.29
N ASN A 177 -1.72 -19.96 12.94
CA ASN A 177 -2.34 -19.80 14.27
C ASN A 177 -3.84 -20.10 14.26
N ARG A 178 -4.51 -19.95 13.11
CA ARG A 178 -5.93 -20.32 12.97
C ARG A 178 -6.09 -21.84 12.95
N MET A 179 -5.22 -22.55 12.23
CA MET A 179 -5.29 -24.01 12.13
C MET A 179 -4.96 -24.71 13.44
N THR A 180 -4.03 -24.18 14.24
CA THR A 180 -3.71 -24.72 15.58
C THR A 180 -4.83 -24.55 16.60
N ASN A 181 -5.70 -23.55 16.42
CA ASN A 181 -6.83 -23.27 17.32
C ASN A 181 -8.17 -23.88 16.85
N ALA A 182 -8.26 -24.36 15.61
CA ALA A 182 -9.49 -24.87 14.98
C ALA A 182 -9.75 -26.37 15.25
N GLY A 183 -9.45 -26.83 16.47
CA GLY A 183 -10.02 -28.09 16.95
C GLY A 183 -11.50 -27.89 17.25
N THR A 184 -12.37 -28.32 16.33
CA THR A 184 -13.84 -28.37 16.35
C THR A 184 -14.62 -27.18 15.75
N THR A 185 -15.35 -27.54 14.68
CA THR A 185 -16.59 -26.96 14.15
C THR A 185 -16.51 -25.91 13.04
N THR A 186 -16.92 -26.39 11.87
CA THR A 186 -17.26 -25.73 10.62
C THR A 186 -18.29 -24.61 10.80
N ASP A 187 -17.85 -23.36 10.73
CA ASP A 187 -18.44 -22.27 9.95
C ASP A 187 -17.60 -21.02 10.18
N ALA A 188 -16.72 -20.76 9.23
CA ALA A 188 -15.71 -19.71 9.34
C ALA A 188 -16.16 -18.46 8.58
N PRO A 189 -16.38 -17.30 9.24
CA PRO A 189 -16.47 -16.04 8.51
C PRO A 189 -15.15 -15.79 7.77
N HIS A 190 -15.27 -15.60 6.47
CA HIS A 190 -14.17 -15.35 5.55
C HIS A 190 -13.65 -13.93 5.79
N CYS A 191 -12.37 -13.79 6.14
CA CYS A 191 -11.73 -12.47 6.29
C CYS A 191 -11.48 -11.79 4.95
N ASP A 192 -12.28 -12.01 3.89
CA ASP A 192 -12.11 -11.37 2.58
C ASP A 192 -12.14 -9.82 2.66
N ALA A 193 -12.84 -9.28 3.66
CA ALA A 193 -12.89 -7.85 3.95
C ALA A 193 -11.56 -7.24 4.45
N ALA A 194 -10.62 -8.04 4.97
CA ALA A 194 -9.32 -7.56 5.46
C ALA A 194 -8.33 -7.24 4.32
N TRP A 195 -8.74 -7.50 3.08
CA TRP A 195 -7.90 -7.47 1.88
C TRP A 195 -8.42 -6.53 0.80
N HIS A 196 -9.66 -6.06 0.96
CA HIS A 196 -10.13 -4.97 0.13
C HIS A 196 -9.31 -3.73 0.42
N VAL A 197 -8.74 -3.20 -0.65
CA VAL A 197 -8.22 -1.84 -0.74
C VAL A 197 -9.25 -0.94 -0.08
N ALA A 198 -8.81 -0.06 0.81
CA ALA A 198 -9.66 1.06 1.15
C ALA A 198 -9.78 1.88 -0.13
N HIS A 199 -10.89 1.75 -0.86
CA HIS A 199 -11.18 2.70 -1.91
C HIS A 199 -11.39 4.07 -1.23
N PRO A 200 -11.05 5.18 -1.89
CA PRO A 200 -11.61 6.46 -1.48
C PRO A 200 -13.15 6.33 -1.40
N PRO A 201 -13.84 7.13 -0.57
CA PRO A 201 -15.30 7.12 -0.53
C PRO A 201 -15.86 7.19 -1.95
N SER A 202 -16.72 6.24 -2.28
CA SER A 202 -17.15 5.92 -3.65
C SER A 202 -18.24 6.86 -4.19
N ASP A 203 -18.44 8.00 -3.55
CA ASP A 203 -19.34 9.03 -4.03
C ASP A 203 -18.59 9.91 -5.04
N PHE A 204 -18.34 9.33 -6.22
CA PHE A 204 -17.92 10.00 -7.46
C PHE A 204 -18.97 9.76 -8.54
#